data_AF-A0A7Y6QT92-F1
#
_entry.id   AF-A0A7Y6QT92-F1
#
_cell.length_a   1.000
_cell.length_b   1.000
_cell.length_c   1.000
_cell.angle_alpha   90.00
_cell.angle_beta   90.00
_cell.angle_gamma   90.00
#
_symmetry.space_group_name_H-M   'P 1'
#
loop_
_entity.id
_entity.type
_entity.pdbx_description
1 polymer ?
#
loop_
_entity_poly.entity_id
_entity_poly.type
_entity_poly.pdbx_seq_one_letter_code
_entity_poly.pdbx_strand_id
1 'polypeptide(L)'
;MRRADKFEFPGYAASLTLGQDHLQEQHIYDLLSNADLVRRIAPDGHEILPLAQRMVQAIADIQQRAARLGRLGVTGDEFRVLREGVGRTMEFLRGVPNVAIARAAQAAIDEFNRTGVLRV
;
A
#
# COMPACT_ATOMS: atom_id res chain seq x y z
N MET A 1 10.62 29.20 2.65
CA MET A 1 9.39 28.57 2.11
C MET A 1 9.60 27.06 2.07
N ARG A 2 9.03 26.29 3.00
CA ARG A 2 9.07 24.81 2.98
C ARG A 2 7.69 24.29 2.57
N ARG A 3 7.45 24.11 1.27
CA ARG A 3 6.16 23.60 0.74
C ARG A 3 6.33 22.67 -0.48
N ALA A 4 7.55 22.24 -0.80
CA ALA A 4 7.84 21.47 -2.01
C ALA A 4 8.11 19.96 -1.78
N ASP A 5 8.35 19.50 -0.55
CA ASP A 5 8.74 18.10 -0.29
C ASP A 5 7.59 17.21 0.19
N LYS A 6 6.36 17.48 -0.25
CA LYS A 6 5.33 16.44 -0.19
C LYS A 6 5.66 15.46 -1.31
N PHE A 7 6.62 14.59 -1.02
CA PHE A 7 6.99 13.45 -1.84
C PHE A 7 5.75 12.85 -2.51
N GLU A 8 5.79 12.81 -3.85
CA GLU A 8 4.81 12.15 -4.72
C GLU A 8 4.92 10.63 -4.58
N PHE A 9 4.68 10.10 -3.38
CA PHE A 9 4.52 8.67 -3.20
C PHE A 9 3.07 8.31 -3.54
N PRO A 10 2.83 7.43 -4.54
CA PRO A 10 1.48 7.12 -5.01
C PRO A 10 0.51 6.71 -3.88
N GLY A 11 0.98 5.99 -2.86
CA GLY A 11 0.17 5.61 -1.70
C GLY A 11 -0.39 6.79 -0.90
N TYR A 12 0.30 7.93 -0.84
CA TYR A 12 -0.22 9.13 -0.17
C TYR A 12 -1.36 9.76 -0.96
N ALA A 13 -1.18 9.92 -2.26
CA ALA A 13 -2.20 10.45 -3.15
C ALA A 13 -3.44 9.56 -3.14
N ALA A 14 -3.25 8.24 -3.22
CA ALA A 14 -4.32 7.25 -3.10
C ALA A 14 -5.05 7.33 -1.74
N SER A 15 -4.35 7.63 -0.64
CA SER A 15 -5.00 7.80 0.67
C SER A 15 -5.91 9.03 0.76
N LEU A 16 -5.65 10.08 -0.03
CA LEU A 16 -6.47 11.28 -0.07
C LEU A 16 -7.77 11.06 -0.85
N THR A 17 -7.76 10.12 -1.80
CA THR A 17 -8.94 9.76 -2.61
C THR A 17 -9.81 8.70 -1.93
N LEU A 18 -9.34 8.11 -0.82
CA LEU A 18 -10.17 7.27 0.04
C LEU A 18 -11.39 8.07 0.53
N GLY A 19 -12.59 7.55 0.28
CA GLY A 19 -13.85 8.20 0.65
C GLY A 19 -14.31 9.30 -0.30
N GLN A 20 -13.68 9.43 -1.48
CA GLN A 20 -14.12 10.34 -2.54
C GLN A 20 -14.70 9.52 -3.72
N ASP A 21 -15.64 10.12 -4.47
CA ASP A 21 -16.33 9.45 -5.59
C ASP A 21 -15.40 9.05 -6.74
N HIS A 22 -14.16 9.56 -6.78
CA HIS A 22 -13.16 9.24 -7.80
C HIS A 22 -12.12 8.21 -7.35
N LEU A 23 -12.44 7.38 -6.35
CA LEU A 23 -11.62 6.22 -6.05
C LEU A 23 -11.54 5.29 -7.29
N GLN A 24 -10.32 5.02 -7.76
CA GLN A 24 -10.04 4.21 -8.93
C GLN A 24 -9.15 3.02 -8.57
N GLU A 25 -9.09 2.05 -9.47
CA GLU A 25 -8.33 0.82 -9.27
C GLU A 25 -6.84 1.09 -9.03
N GLN A 26 -6.29 2.08 -9.75
CA GLN A 26 -4.89 2.52 -9.55
C GLN A 26 -4.60 2.91 -8.10
N HIS A 27 -5.52 3.63 -7.43
CA HIS A 27 -5.34 4.02 -6.04
C HIS A 27 -5.24 2.79 -5.12
N ILE A 28 -6.00 1.73 -5.42
CA ILE A 28 -5.95 0.48 -4.65
C ILE A 28 -4.61 -0.22 -4.84
N TYR A 29 -4.08 -0.24 -6.07
CA TYR A 29 -2.75 -0.79 -6.35
C TYR A 29 -1.62 0.02 -5.68
N ASP A 30 -1.73 1.34 -5.64
CA ASP A 30 -0.75 2.19 -4.97
C ASP A 30 -0.69 1.95 -3.46
N LEU A 31 -1.86 1.75 -2.83
CA LEU A 31 -1.96 1.38 -1.41
C LEU A 31 -1.39 -0.01 -1.16
N LEU A 32 -1.62 -0.94 -2.08
CA LEU A 32 -1.12 -2.31 -1.97
C LEU A 32 0.39 -2.36 -2.09
N SER A 33 0.95 -1.64 -3.07
CA SER A 33 2.40 -1.51 -3.28
C SER A 33 3.10 -0.93 -2.05
N ASN A 34 2.50 0.07 -1.40
CA ASN A 34 3.03 0.63 -0.15
C ASN A 34 3.10 -0.43 0.96
N ALA A 35 2.01 -1.17 1.19
CA ALA A 35 1.98 -2.22 2.22
C ALA A 35 2.94 -3.38 1.91
N ASP A 36 3.02 -3.80 0.65
CA ASP A 36 3.94 -4.84 0.17
C ASP A 36 5.41 -4.47 0.40
N LEU A 37 5.80 -3.26 -0.01
CA LEU A 37 7.16 -2.76 0.17
C LEU A 37 7.57 -2.78 1.64
N VAL A 38 6.67 -2.37 2.55
CA VAL A 38 6.94 -2.47 3.98
C VAL A 38 7.15 -3.90 4.42
N ARG A 39 6.32 -4.85 3.97
CA ARG A 39 6.46 -6.27 4.34
C ARG A 39 7.76 -6.89 3.84
N ARG A 40 8.25 -6.46 2.68
CA ARG A 40 9.51 -6.96 2.10
C ARG A 40 10.75 -6.38 2.77
N ILE A 41 10.65 -5.19 3.37
CA ILE A 41 11.80 -4.43 3.88
C ILE A 41 11.91 -4.53 5.41
N ALA A 42 10.77 -4.54 6.12
CA ALA A 42 10.78 -4.49 7.56
C ALA A 42 11.43 -5.75 8.18
N PRO A 43 12.29 -5.59 9.20
CA PRO A 43 12.88 -6.72 9.90
C PRO A 43 11.82 -7.63 10.53
N ASP A 44 12.14 -8.91 10.67
CA ASP A 44 11.27 -9.86 11.38
C ASP A 44 10.94 -9.36 12.79
N GLY A 45 9.66 -9.45 13.16
CA GLY A 45 9.16 -8.98 14.44
C GLY A 45 8.96 -7.46 14.56
N HIS A 46 9.26 -6.67 13.53
CA HIS A 46 8.99 -5.23 13.55
C HIS A 46 7.48 -4.96 13.65
N GLU A 47 7.09 -4.03 14.53
CA GLU A 47 5.69 -3.68 14.81
C GLU A 47 4.88 -3.14 13.61
N ILE A 48 5.56 -2.85 12.49
CA ILE A 48 4.93 -2.32 11.29
C ILE A 48 4.36 -3.47 10.43
N LEU A 49 4.89 -4.68 10.60
CA LEU A 49 4.47 -5.86 9.84
C LEU A 49 2.98 -6.19 10.05
N PRO A 50 2.44 -6.25 11.30
CA PRO A 50 1.02 -6.50 11.51
C PRO A 50 0.12 -5.40 10.91
N LEU A 51 0.59 -4.15 10.89
CA LEU A 51 -0.15 -3.06 10.27
C LEU A 51 -0.19 -3.21 8.74
N ALA A 52 0.97 -3.47 8.11
CA ALA A 52 1.06 -3.70 6.68
C ALA A 52 0.21 -4.90 6.25
N GLN A 53 0.20 -5.99 7.04
CA GLN A 53 -0.67 -7.14 6.79
C GLN A 53 -2.17 -6.76 6.83
N ARG A 54 -2.59 -5.96 7.82
CA ARG A 54 -3.98 -5.50 7.90
C ARG A 54 -4.37 -4.62 6.71
N MET A 55 -3.44 -3.80 6.20
CA MET A 55 -3.67 -3.02 4.98
C MET A 55 -3.87 -3.92 3.77
N VAL A 56 -3.01 -4.93 3.57
CA VAL A 56 -3.15 -5.92 2.49
C VAL A 56 -4.51 -6.61 2.57
N GLN A 57 -4.92 -7.05 3.76
CA GLN A 57 -6.23 -7.69 3.94
C GLN A 57 -7.38 -6.75 3.59
N ALA A 58 -7.35 -5.50 4.06
CA ALA A 58 -8.38 -4.51 3.74
C ALA A 58 -8.48 -4.25 2.23
N ILE A 59 -7.36 -4.22 1.52
CA ILE A 59 -7.31 -4.05 0.06
C ILE A 59 -7.90 -5.29 -0.64
N ALA A 60 -7.53 -6.49 -0.19
CA ALA A 60 -8.09 -7.73 -0.72
C ALA A 60 -9.62 -7.76 -0.57
N ASP A 61 -10.15 -7.34 0.59
CA ASP A 61 -11.58 -7.29 0.85
C ASP A 61 -12.29 -6.26 -0.06
N ILE A 62 -11.67 -5.09 -0.29
CA ILE A 62 -12.15 -4.07 -1.24
C ILE A 62 -12.20 -4.65 -2.65
N GLN A 63 -11.12 -5.30 -3.11
CA GLN A 63 -11.04 -5.86 -4.47
C GLN A 63 -12.04 -7.00 -4.68
N GLN A 64 -12.16 -7.92 -3.72
CA GLN A 64 -13.16 -9.00 -3.76
C GLN A 64 -14.58 -8.44 -3.82
N ARG A 65 -14.88 -7.43 -3.01
CA ARG A 65 -16.20 -6.79 -3.03
C ARG A 65 -16.43 -6.04 -4.34
N ALA A 66 -15.42 -5.37 -4.89
CA ALA A 66 -15.54 -4.67 -6.16
C ALA A 66 -15.77 -5.63 -7.33
N ALA A 67 -15.09 -6.78 -7.36
CA ALA A 67 -15.32 -7.84 -8.34
C ALA A 67 -16.77 -8.37 -8.31
N ARG A 68 -17.37 -8.44 -7.11
CA ARG A 68 -18.77 -8.85 -6.93
C ARG A 68 -19.78 -7.77 -7.31
N LEU A 69 -19.51 -6.51 -6.99
CA LEU A 69 -20.46 -5.40 -7.12
C LEU A 69 -20.29 -4.58 -8.41
N GLY A 70 -19.22 -4.82 -9.18
CA GLY A 70 -18.89 -4.06 -10.39
C GLY A 70 -18.46 -2.62 -10.13
N ARG A 71 -18.23 -2.23 -8.86
CA ARG A 71 -17.79 -0.88 -8.48
C ARG A 71 -16.88 -0.92 -7.26
N LEU A 72 -15.89 -0.04 -7.23
CA LEU A 72 -15.03 0.18 -6.07
C LEU A 72 -15.79 0.89 -4.95
N GLY A 73 -15.50 0.51 -3.72
CA GLY A 73 -16.08 1.11 -2.53
C GLY A 73 -15.37 0.65 -1.28
N VAL A 74 -15.18 1.60 -0.35
CA VAL A 74 -14.46 1.40 0.90
C VAL A 74 -15.46 1.56 2.05
N THR A 75 -15.44 0.62 2.99
CA THR A 75 -16.23 0.67 4.21
C THR A 75 -15.51 1.45 5.31
N GLY A 76 -16.21 1.79 6.40
CA GLY A 76 -15.61 2.54 7.51
C GLY A 76 -14.41 1.83 8.17
N ASP A 77 -14.45 0.49 8.24
CA ASP A 77 -13.36 -0.31 8.82
C ASP A 77 -12.10 -0.27 7.96
N GLU A 78 -12.24 -0.56 6.66
CA GLU A 78 -11.13 -0.52 5.71
C GLU A 78 -10.57 0.88 5.58
N PHE A 79 -11.43 1.90 5.55
CA PHE A 79 -11.01 3.29 5.50
C PHE A 79 -10.11 3.64 6.69
N ARG A 80 -10.50 3.25 7.90
CA ARG A 80 -9.70 3.50 9.11
C ARG A 80 -8.35 2.80 9.03
N VAL A 81 -8.35 1.51 8.65
CA VAL A 81 -7.11 0.71 8.53
C VAL A 81 -6.17 1.30 7.50
N LEU A 82 -6.67 1.67 6.32
CA LEU A 82 -5.86 2.22 5.24
C LEU A 82 -5.35 3.62 5.56
N ARG A 83 -6.18 4.47 6.17
CA ARG A 83 -5.80 5.84 6.53
C ARG A 83 -4.73 5.88 7.63
N GLU A 84 -4.87 5.07 8.67
CA GLU A 84 -3.83 4.90 9.70
C GLU A 84 -2.58 4.25 9.11
N GLY A 85 -2.80 3.18 8.34
CA GLY A 85 -1.77 2.37 7.71
C GLY A 85 -0.82 3.20 6.85
N VAL A 86 -1.35 3.94 5.88
CA VAL A 86 -0.54 4.73 4.93
C VAL A 86 0.40 5.69 5.65
N GLY A 87 -0.09 6.40 6.67
CA GLY A 87 0.75 7.35 7.41
C GLY A 87 1.98 6.68 8.02
N ARG A 88 1.75 5.57 8.73
CA ARG A 88 2.81 4.82 9.42
C ARG A 88 3.74 4.08 8.47
N THR A 89 3.20 3.45 7.42
CA THR A 89 4.03 2.75 6.43
C THR A 89 4.89 3.72 5.64
N MET A 90 4.37 4.90 5.29
CA MET A 90 5.17 5.94 4.65
C MET A 90 6.26 6.50 5.56
N GLU A 91 5.95 6.73 6.84
CA GLU A 91 6.95 7.17 7.81
C GLU A 91 8.08 6.16 7.94
N PHE A 92 7.75 4.87 8.03
CA PHE A 92 8.73 3.79 8.00
C PHE A 92 9.58 3.84 6.72
N LEU A 93 8.95 3.90 5.54
CA LEU A 93 9.66 3.90 4.25
C LEU A 93 10.59 5.12 4.06
N ARG A 94 10.28 6.28 4.66
CA ARG A 94 11.20 7.44 4.64
C ARG A 94 12.50 7.18 5.39
N GLY A 95 12.49 6.29 6.39
CA GLY A 95 13.68 5.87 7.12
C GLY A 95 14.49 4.79 6.42
N VAL A 96 13.97 4.21 5.33
CA VAL A 96 14.61 3.11 4.61
C VAL A 96 15.56 3.66 3.55
N PRO A 97 16.80 3.12 3.43
CA PRO A 97 17.70 3.47 2.33
C PRO A 97 17.10 3.15 0.95
N ASN A 98 17.26 4.05 -0.02
CA ASN A 98 16.78 3.85 -1.40
C ASN A 98 17.26 2.52 -2.02
N VAL A 99 18.46 2.05 -1.65
CA VAL A 99 18.98 0.75 -2.11
C VAL A 99 18.15 -0.43 -1.61
N ALA A 100 17.61 -0.36 -0.39
CA ALA A 100 16.73 -1.40 0.14
C ALA A 100 15.36 -1.38 -0.56
N ILE A 101 14.83 -0.18 -0.84
CA ILE A 101 13.60 -0.02 -1.63
C ILE A 101 13.79 -0.60 -3.04
N ALA A 102 14.89 -0.27 -3.72
CA ALA A 102 15.18 -0.79 -5.05
C ALA A 102 15.33 -2.32 -5.07
N ARG A 103 16.00 -2.90 -4.07
CA ARG A 103 16.13 -4.36 -3.93
C ARG A 103 14.77 -5.03 -3.70
N ALA A 104 13.93 -4.46 -2.84
CA ALA A 104 12.59 -4.98 -2.58
C ALA A 104 11.70 -4.91 -3.83
N ALA A 105 11.74 -3.79 -4.56
CA ALA A 105 11.02 -3.62 -5.82
C ALA A 105 11.49 -4.63 -6.89
N GLN A 106 12.81 -4.82 -7.04
CA GLN A 106 13.34 -5.82 -7.97
C GLN A 106 12.93 -7.23 -7.58
N ALA A 107 12.96 -7.58 -6.29
CA ALA A 107 12.54 -8.89 -5.81
C ALA A 107 11.05 -9.15 -6.10
N ALA A 108 10.19 -8.14 -6.02
CA ALA A 108 8.78 -8.23 -6.39
C ALA A 108 8.61 -8.49 -7.90
N ILE A 109 9.37 -7.77 -8.75
CA ILE A 109 9.37 -7.99 -10.20
C ILE A 109 9.85 -9.41 -10.54
N ASP A 110 10.93 -9.87 -9.92
CA ASP A 110 11.50 -11.20 -10.15
C ASP A 110 10.52 -12.31 -9.72
N GLU A 111 9.79 -12.09 -8.62
CA GLU A 111 8.73 -13.00 -8.18
C GLU A 111 7.58 -13.05 -9.18
N PHE A 112 7.11 -11.90 -9.64
CA PHE A 112 6.06 -11.81 -10.65
C PHE A 112 6.48 -12.51 -11.95
N ASN A 113 7.68 -12.21 -12.44
CA ASN A 113 8.22 -12.83 -13.66
C ASN A 113 8.31 -14.36 -13.55
N ARG A 114 8.55 -14.89 -12.35
CA ARG A 114 8.67 -16.33 -12.11
C ARG A 114 7.32 -17.03 -11.95
N THR A 115 6.36 -16.38 -11.32
CA THR A 115 5.13 -17.04 -10.84
C THR A 115 3.85 -16.54 -11.52
N GLY A 116 3.93 -15.42 -12.24
CA GLY A 116 2.77 -14.71 -12.77
C GLY A 116 1.92 -14.00 -11.71
N VAL A 117 2.33 -14.04 -10.43
CA VAL A 117 1.56 -13.51 -9.29
C VAL A 117 2.49 -12.84 -8.28
N LEU A 118 2.11 -11.68 -7.76
CA LEU A 118 2.78 -11.08 -6.60
C LEU A 118 2.17 -11.66 -5.34
N ARG A 119 2.93 -12.40 -4.52
CA ARG A 119 2.48 -12.75 -3.18
C ARG A 119 2.69 -11.55 -2.28
N VAL A 120 1.60 -10.79 -2.14
CA VAL A 120 1.41 -9.84 -1.06
C VAL A 120 1.04 -10.61 0.19
#